data_AF-A0A7J7GIM0-F1
#
_entry.id   AF-A0A7J7GIM0-F1
#
_cell.length_a   1.000
_cell.length_b   1.000
_cell.length_c   1.000
_cell.angle_alpha   90.00
_cell.angle_beta   90.00
_cell.angle_gamma   90.00
#
_symmetry.space_group_name_H-M   'P 1'
#
loop_
_entity.id
_entity.type
_entity.pdbx_description
1 polymer ?
#
loop_
_entity_poly.entity_id
_entity_poly.type
_entity_poly.pdbx_seq_one_letter_code
_entity_poly.pdbx_strand_id
1 'polypeptide(L)'
;MEKNKAGWMTLFEPFPFFEVYRNYLQIDIAAENDDDLRKWKGWVESRIRQLALKIEGDTKSMLQCHPHPGEFSDKSRPFHYCYFMGLQRKAGTNAQEGEQFDMRLTMEEFKRSVLMYISWSPGMWIHVCHVRRKNIPPFVFPGGIRPPQLTKVARETLSTAKTKHGGKWQQPLKVYKRRGRDASKA
;
A
#
# COMPACT_ATOMS: atom_id res chain seq x y z
N MET A 1 30.84 -18.05 13.12
CA MET A 1 29.64 -18.88 12.84
C MET A 1 28.46 -17.95 12.59
N GLU A 2 28.07 -17.79 11.33
CA GLU A 2 26.86 -17.04 10.98
C GLU A 2 25.64 -17.78 11.54
N LYS A 3 24.93 -17.15 12.47
CA LYS A 3 23.68 -17.71 12.98
C LYS A 3 22.63 -17.61 11.88
N ASN A 4 22.17 -18.75 11.38
CA ASN A 4 20.98 -18.87 10.56
C ASN A 4 19.76 -18.46 11.41
N LYS A 5 19.42 -17.16 11.41
CA LYS A 5 18.45 -16.54 12.34
C LYS A 5 16.99 -16.61 11.85
N ALA A 6 16.71 -17.26 10.72
CA ALA A 6 15.37 -17.33 10.14
C ALA A 6 15.19 -18.62 9.32
N GLY A 7 14.15 -19.40 9.61
CA GLY A 7 13.78 -20.54 8.77
C GLY A 7 13.18 -20.09 7.43
N TRP A 8 13.33 -20.92 6.40
CA TRP A 8 12.81 -20.69 5.03
C TRP A 8 11.34 -20.28 4.99
N MET A 9 10.53 -20.82 5.91
CA MET A 9 9.11 -20.48 6.03
C MET A 9 8.87 -18.97 6.23
N THR A 10 9.82 -18.25 6.86
CA THR A 10 9.71 -16.79 7.04
C THR A 10 9.66 -16.03 5.70
N LEU A 11 10.25 -16.56 4.63
CA LEU A 11 10.24 -15.91 3.32
C LEU A 11 8.86 -15.96 2.64
N PHE A 12 8.03 -16.92 3.02
CA PHE A 12 6.68 -17.11 2.49
C PHE A 12 5.60 -16.46 3.38
N GLU A 13 5.98 -15.85 4.51
CA GLU A 13 5.05 -15.09 5.33
C GLU A 13 4.49 -13.91 4.51
N PRO A 14 3.16 -13.71 4.49
CA PRO A 14 2.55 -12.61 3.76
C PRO A 14 3.13 -11.26 4.20
N PHE A 15 3.45 -10.40 3.23
CA PHE A 15 3.93 -9.06 3.54
C PHE A 15 2.81 -8.24 4.22
N PRO A 16 3.05 -7.64 5.40
CA PRO A 16 2.02 -6.93 6.17
C PRO A 16 1.75 -5.52 5.60
N PHE A 17 1.27 -5.44 4.36
CA PHE A 17 1.16 -4.22 3.56
C PHE A 17 0.42 -3.08 4.28
N PHE A 18 -0.75 -3.36 4.86
CA PHE A 18 -1.59 -2.39 5.58
C PHE A 18 -1.06 -1.98 6.97
N GLU A 19 0.08 -2.55 7.36
CA GLU A 19 0.76 -2.22 8.59
C GLU A 19 2.07 -1.48 8.35
N VAL A 20 2.75 -1.69 7.22
CA VAL A 20 4.06 -1.07 6.95
C VAL A 20 3.94 0.45 6.77
N TYR A 21 3.00 0.93 5.96
CA TYR A 21 2.92 2.35 5.63
C TYR A 21 2.08 3.16 6.63
N ARG A 22 2.39 4.46 6.76
CA ARG A 22 1.57 5.40 7.58
C ARG A 22 0.37 5.92 6.81
N ASN A 23 0.54 6.11 5.51
CA ASN A 23 -0.41 6.72 4.58
C ASN A 23 -0.56 5.83 3.36
N TYR A 24 -1.75 5.83 2.79
CA TYR A 24 -2.10 5.07 1.60
C TYR A 24 -2.90 5.95 0.65
N LEU A 25 -2.92 5.57 -0.62
CA LEU A 25 -3.97 5.95 -1.56
C LEU A 25 -4.96 4.81 -1.67
N GLN A 26 -6.24 5.14 -1.66
CA GLN A 26 -7.34 4.26 -1.99
C GLN A 26 -7.91 4.67 -3.34
N ILE A 27 -8.12 3.70 -4.22
CA ILE A 27 -8.69 3.87 -5.55
C ILE A 27 -9.94 3.02 -5.59
N ASP A 28 -11.09 3.66 -5.55
CA ASP A 28 -12.40 3.01 -5.59
C ASP A 28 -12.96 3.08 -7.00
N ILE A 29 -13.53 1.98 -7.47
CA ILE A 29 -14.23 1.92 -8.74
C ILE A 29 -15.58 1.24 -8.59
N ALA A 30 -16.55 1.69 -9.38
CA ALA A 30 -17.87 1.08 -9.45
C ALA A 30 -18.37 1.06 -10.89
N ALA A 31 -19.35 0.20 -11.16
CA ALA A 31 -20.16 0.18 -12.37
C ALA A 31 -21.60 -0.26 -12.02
N GLU A 32 -22.51 -0.27 -13.00
CA GLU A 32 -23.92 -0.64 -12.76
C GLU A 32 -24.19 -2.15 -12.85
N ASN A 33 -23.28 -2.90 -13.48
CA ASN A 33 -23.41 -4.34 -13.67
C ASN A 33 -22.03 -5.03 -13.71
N ASP A 34 -22.02 -6.37 -13.64
CA ASP A 34 -20.79 -7.17 -13.55
C ASP A 34 -19.92 -7.11 -14.81
N ASP A 35 -20.53 -7.10 -16.00
CA ASP A 35 -19.77 -7.08 -17.26
C ASP A 35 -19.04 -5.75 -17.47
N ASP A 36 -19.71 -4.65 -17.16
CA ASP A 36 -19.10 -3.33 -17.21
C ASP A 36 -18.05 -3.16 -16.12
N LEU A 37 -18.32 -3.67 -14.90
CA LEU A 37 -17.31 -3.67 -13.85
C LEU A 37 -16.08 -4.47 -14.24
N ARG A 38 -16.23 -5.63 -14.89
CA ARG A 38 -15.11 -6.47 -15.33
C ARG A 38 -14.22 -5.74 -16.33
N LYS A 39 -14.81 -5.07 -17.33
CA LYS A 39 -14.08 -4.24 -18.30
C LYS A 39 -13.42 -3.05 -17.61
N TRP A 40 -14.17 -2.35 -16.75
CA TRP A 40 -13.71 -1.17 -16.03
C TRP A 40 -12.55 -1.49 -15.10
N LYS A 41 -12.67 -2.59 -14.35
CA LYS A 41 -11.63 -3.14 -13.49
C LYS A 41 -10.32 -3.34 -14.27
N GLY A 42 -10.36 -4.06 -15.39
CA GLY A 42 -9.16 -4.31 -16.21
C GLY A 42 -8.53 -3.03 -16.77
N TRP A 43 -9.36 -2.08 -17.23
CA TRP A 43 -8.88 -0.78 -17.74
C TRP A 43 -8.17 0.06 -16.67
N VAL A 44 -8.75 0.12 -15.48
CA VAL A 44 -8.20 0.88 -14.34
C VAL A 44 -6.95 0.19 -13.81
N GLU A 45 -6.98 -1.13 -13.65
CA GLU A 45 -5.86 -1.92 -13.16
C GLU A 45 -4.61 -1.74 -14.03
N SER A 46 -4.76 -1.73 -15.36
CA SER A 46 -3.63 -1.48 -16.28
C SER A 46 -3.01 -0.08 -16.16
N ARG A 47 -3.68 0.86 -15.47
CA ARG A 47 -3.26 2.25 -15.29
C ARG A 47 -2.78 2.58 -13.89
N ILE A 48 -2.99 1.70 -12.91
CA ILE A 48 -2.50 1.86 -11.53
C ILE A 48 -1.00 2.19 -11.50
N ARG A 49 -0.19 1.52 -12.33
CA ARG A 49 1.25 1.82 -12.44
C ARG A 49 1.52 3.24 -12.96
N GLN A 50 0.68 3.77 -13.84
CA GLN A 50 0.83 5.13 -14.37
C GLN A 50 0.59 6.18 -13.29
N LEU A 51 -0.37 5.96 -12.38
CA LEU A 51 -0.57 6.84 -11.23
C LEU A 51 0.67 6.87 -10.33
N ALA A 52 1.26 5.70 -10.03
CA ALA A 52 2.49 5.63 -9.24
C ALA A 52 3.64 6.42 -9.89
N LEU A 53 3.83 6.27 -11.21
CA LEU A 53 4.84 7.03 -11.95
C LEU A 53 4.59 8.54 -11.97
N LYS A 54 3.34 8.97 -12.14
CA LYS A 54 2.99 10.40 -12.11
C LYS A 54 3.32 11.01 -10.74
N ILE A 55 2.93 10.33 -9.65
CA ILE A 55 3.25 10.80 -8.29
C ILE A 55 4.77 10.89 -8.08
N GLU A 56 5.52 9.87 -8.49
CA GLU A 56 6.98 9.88 -8.38
C GLU A 56 7.63 10.99 -9.22
N GLY A 57 7.07 11.29 -10.41
CA GLY A 57 7.51 12.41 -11.25
C GLY A 57 7.22 13.77 -10.62
N ASP A 58 5.97 14.02 -10.24
CA ASP A 58 5.50 15.30 -9.70
C ASP A 58 6.16 15.63 -8.34
N THR A 59 6.47 14.60 -7.55
CA THR A 59 7.18 14.75 -6.27
C THR A 59 8.69 14.70 -6.40
N LYS A 60 9.26 14.73 -7.62
CA LYS A 60 10.71 14.66 -7.86
C LYS A 60 11.37 13.47 -7.13
N SER A 61 10.68 12.33 -7.11
CA SER A 61 11.06 11.10 -6.42
C SER A 61 11.22 11.21 -4.90
N MET A 62 10.67 12.26 -4.28
CA MET A 62 10.65 12.42 -2.82
C MET A 62 9.58 11.53 -2.15
N LEU A 63 8.52 11.18 -2.88
CA LEU A 63 7.48 10.26 -2.45
C LEU A 63 7.45 9.02 -3.37
N GLN A 64 7.60 7.84 -2.77
CA GLN A 64 7.47 6.55 -3.43
C GLN A 64 6.07 5.98 -3.23
N CYS A 65 5.54 5.37 -4.29
CA CYS A 65 4.23 4.70 -4.29
C CYS A 65 4.39 3.21 -4.50
N HIS A 66 3.83 2.41 -3.61
CA HIS A 66 3.91 0.94 -3.67
C HIS A 66 2.51 0.34 -3.85
N PRO A 67 2.09 -0.03 -5.08
CA PRO A 67 0.81 -0.67 -5.32
C PRO A 67 0.70 -2.02 -4.58
N HIS A 68 -0.47 -2.27 -4.01
CA HIS A 68 -0.85 -3.59 -3.53
C HIS A 68 -1.23 -4.48 -4.73
N PRO A 69 -0.77 -5.75 -4.78
CA PRO A 69 -1.08 -6.63 -5.91
C PRO A 69 -2.49 -7.23 -5.85
N GLY A 70 -3.09 -7.32 -4.66
CA GLY A 70 -4.43 -7.85 -4.48
C GLY A 70 -5.52 -6.81 -4.69
N GLU A 71 -6.66 -7.30 -5.18
CA GLU A 71 -7.93 -6.59 -5.29
C GLU A 71 -8.78 -6.75 -4.03
N PHE A 72 -9.60 -5.76 -3.74
CA PHE A 72 -10.51 -5.79 -2.59
C PHE A 72 -11.91 -5.39 -3.04
N SER A 73 -12.92 -6.00 -2.43
CA SER A 73 -14.32 -5.62 -2.62
C SER A 73 -15.02 -5.59 -1.28
N ASP A 74 -15.92 -4.62 -1.13
CA ASP A 74 -16.81 -4.54 0.02
C ASP A 74 -18.08 -5.31 -0.32
N LYS A 75 -18.33 -6.42 0.40
CA LYS A 75 -19.49 -7.27 0.15
C LYS A 75 -20.83 -6.55 0.36
N SER A 76 -20.84 -5.43 1.07
CA SER A 76 -22.05 -4.59 1.24
C SER A 76 -22.33 -3.69 0.03
N ARG A 77 -21.36 -3.52 -0.87
CA ARG A 77 -21.44 -2.64 -2.04
C ARG A 77 -21.37 -3.49 -3.32
N PRO A 78 -22.50 -3.75 -3.98
CA PRO A 78 -22.48 -4.48 -5.24
C PRO A 78 -21.71 -3.68 -6.29
N PHE A 79 -21.15 -4.42 -7.24
CA PHE A 79 -20.43 -3.90 -8.41
C PHE A 79 -19.30 -2.89 -8.09
N HIS A 80 -18.54 -3.16 -7.04
CA HIS A 80 -17.49 -2.26 -6.54
C HIS A 80 -16.17 -2.99 -6.28
N TYR A 81 -15.06 -2.34 -6.62
CA TYR A 81 -13.70 -2.79 -6.29
C TYR A 81 -12.84 -1.64 -5.75
N CYS A 82 -11.85 -2.00 -4.94
CA CYS A 82 -10.85 -1.10 -4.36
C CYS A 82 -9.43 -1.58 -4.66
N TYR A 83 -8.54 -0.62 -4.88
CA TYR A 83 -7.10 -0.82 -4.90
C TYR A 83 -6.42 0.10 -3.89
N PHE A 84 -5.23 -0.31 -3.44
CA PHE A 84 -4.46 0.45 -2.47
C PHE A 84 -3.02 0.63 -2.91
N MET A 85 -2.44 1.79 -2.60
CA MET A 85 -1.01 2.06 -2.73
C MET A 85 -0.44 2.56 -1.41
N GLY A 86 0.65 1.95 -0.94
CA GLY A 86 1.40 2.43 0.21
C GLY A 86 2.24 3.64 -0.17
N LEU A 87 2.23 4.68 0.67
CA LEU A 87 3.01 5.90 0.45
C LEU A 87 4.21 5.96 1.40
N GLN A 88 5.39 6.19 0.84
CA GLN A 88 6.64 6.24 1.60
C GLN A 88 7.53 7.40 1.15
N ARG A 89 8.01 8.19 2.11
CA ARG A 89 9.02 9.23 1.80
C ARG A 89 10.37 8.60 1.59
N LYS A 90 11.10 9.06 0.58
CA LYS A 90 12.49 8.63 0.36
C LYS A 90 13.41 9.28 1.39
N ALA A 91 14.17 8.46 2.12
CA ALA A 91 15.13 8.94 3.13
C ALA A 91 16.25 9.76 2.47
N GLY A 92 16.71 10.83 3.14
CA GLY A 92 17.79 11.71 2.66
C GLY A 92 17.33 12.89 1.80
N THR A 93 16.03 13.10 1.65
CA THR A 93 15.47 14.34 1.10
C THR A 93 15.21 15.31 2.25
N ASN A 94 15.57 16.60 2.10
CA ASN A 94 15.40 17.66 3.10
C ASN A 94 13.93 18.01 3.41
N ALA A 95 13.00 17.11 3.11
CA ALA A 95 11.58 17.27 3.39
C ALA A 95 11.41 17.40 4.92
N GLN A 96 10.97 18.59 5.34
CA GLN A 96 10.65 18.85 6.73
C GLN A 96 9.64 17.82 7.23
N GLU A 97 9.86 17.28 8.42
CA GLU A 97 8.98 16.28 9.04
C GLU A 97 7.58 16.89 9.27
N GLY A 98 6.71 16.80 8.27
CA GLY A 98 5.38 17.43 8.28
C GLY A 98 4.91 18.02 6.93
N GLU A 99 5.81 18.23 5.98
CA GLU A 99 5.47 18.78 4.65
C GLU A 99 4.51 17.83 3.91
N GLN A 100 3.23 18.18 3.71
CA GLN A 100 2.30 17.30 3.00
C GLN A 100 2.56 17.34 1.49
N PHE A 101 2.64 16.16 0.85
CA PHE A 101 2.61 16.09 -0.61
C PHE A 101 1.18 16.29 -1.06
N ASP A 102 0.90 17.44 -1.67
CA ASP A 102 -0.36 17.67 -2.32
C ASP A 102 -0.38 16.93 -3.67
N MET A 103 -1.03 15.77 -3.70
CA MET A 103 -1.18 14.95 -4.90
C MET A 103 -2.53 15.19 -5.58
N ARG A 104 -3.33 16.17 -5.16
CA ARG A 104 -4.69 16.37 -5.69
C ARG A 104 -4.70 16.56 -7.19
N LEU A 105 -3.80 17.40 -7.72
CA LEU A 105 -3.70 17.63 -9.16
C LEU A 105 -3.36 16.34 -9.91
N THR A 106 -2.35 15.60 -9.44
CA THR A 106 -1.94 14.31 -10.01
C THR A 106 -3.09 13.29 -10.03
N MET A 107 -3.88 13.24 -8.95
CA MET A 107 -5.05 12.38 -8.86
C MET A 107 -6.15 12.79 -9.85
N GLU A 108 -6.44 14.08 -9.98
CA GLU A 108 -7.46 14.58 -10.92
C GLU A 108 -7.05 14.36 -12.38
N GLU A 109 -5.78 14.53 -12.72
CA GLU A 109 -5.26 14.21 -14.05
C GLU A 109 -5.32 12.71 -14.35
N PHE A 110 -5.03 11.87 -13.36
CA PHE A 110 -5.19 10.43 -13.49
C PHE A 110 -6.65 10.05 -13.73
N LYS A 111 -7.59 10.59 -12.93
CA LYS A 111 -9.03 10.39 -13.12
C LYS A 111 -9.46 10.79 -14.53
N ARG A 112 -9.07 11.98 -14.99
CA ARG A 112 -9.36 12.46 -16.35
C ARG A 112 -8.85 11.50 -17.41
N SER A 113 -7.61 11.03 -17.28
CA SER A 113 -7.01 10.08 -18.22
C SER A 113 -7.73 8.72 -18.23
N VAL A 114 -8.15 8.24 -17.07
CA VAL A 114 -8.91 6.99 -16.93
C VAL A 114 -10.32 7.12 -17.53
N LEU A 115 -10.96 8.28 -17.36
CA LEU A 115 -12.29 8.57 -17.92
C LEU A 115 -12.29 8.71 -19.46
N MET A 116 -11.13 8.81 -20.13
CA MET A 116 -11.03 8.73 -21.60
C MET A 116 -11.14 7.29 -22.14
N TYR A 117 -11.73 6.38 -21.36
CA TYR A 117 -11.94 5.00 -21.78
C TYR A 117 -12.96 4.94 -22.91
N ILE A 118 -12.58 4.36 -24.05
CA ILE A 118 -13.45 4.32 -25.23
C ILE A 118 -14.73 3.51 -25.00
N SER A 119 -14.69 2.50 -24.13
CA SER A 119 -15.86 1.70 -23.73
C SER A 119 -16.47 2.18 -22.41
N TRP A 120 -16.24 3.43 -22.01
CA TRP A 120 -16.90 4.02 -20.84
C TRP A 120 -18.42 3.95 -21.01
N SER A 121 -19.12 3.70 -19.91
CA SER A 121 -20.59 3.65 -19.85
C SER A 121 -21.09 4.38 -18.61
N PRO A 122 -22.33 4.88 -18.61
CA PRO A 122 -22.95 5.47 -17.43
C PRO A 122 -22.79 4.58 -16.19
N GLY A 123 -22.52 5.22 -15.05
CA GLY A 123 -22.26 4.56 -13.77
C GLY A 123 -20.87 3.93 -13.61
N MET A 124 -20.03 3.88 -14.65
CA MET A 124 -18.59 3.65 -14.46
C MET A 124 -17.97 4.85 -13.74
N TRP A 125 -17.59 4.62 -12.49
CA TRP A 125 -17.11 5.65 -11.59
C TRP A 125 -15.73 5.29 -11.04
N ILE A 126 -14.93 6.32 -10.78
CA ILE A 126 -13.63 6.19 -10.13
C ILE A 126 -13.43 7.32 -9.11
N HIS A 127 -12.90 6.96 -7.96
CA HIS A 127 -12.46 7.89 -6.94
C HIS A 127 -11.08 7.53 -6.44
N VAL A 128 -10.28 8.55 -6.17
CA VAL A 128 -8.93 8.40 -5.63
C VAL A 128 -8.83 9.34 -4.46
N CYS A 129 -8.44 8.81 -3.30
CA CYS A 129 -8.31 9.59 -2.07
C CYS A 129 -7.13 9.13 -1.22
N HIS A 130 -6.65 10.05 -0.37
CA HIS A 130 -5.68 9.74 0.67
C HIS A 130 -6.39 9.13 1.89
N VAL A 131 -5.83 8.05 2.41
CA VAL A 131 -6.31 7.41 3.65
C VAL A 131 -5.14 7.17 4.60
N ARG A 132 -5.34 7.51 5.88
CA ARG A 132 -4.38 7.16 6.95
C ARG A 132 -4.54 5.69 7.29
N ARG A 133 -3.45 5.03 7.68
CA ARG A 133 -3.47 3.62 8.10
C ARG A 133 -4.66 3.28 9.03
N LYS A 134 -4.87 4.09 10.07
CA LYS A 134 -5.94 3.86 11.06
C LYS A 134 -7.37 3.88 10.49
N ASN A 135 -7.54 4.48 9.31
CA ASN A 135 -8.81 4.62 8.61
C ASN A 135 -8.94 3.64 7.42
N ILE A 136 -7.99 2.70 7.26
CA ILE A 136 -8.11 1.67 6.24
C ILE A 136 -9.37 0.83 6.52
N PRO A 137 -10.25 0.61 5.53
CA PRO A 137 -11.50 -0.10 5.74
C PRO A 137 -11.31 -1.51 6.32
N PRO A 138 -12.14 -1.94 7.28
CA PRO A 138 -12.00 -3.27 7.90
C PRO A 138 -12.06 -4.44 6.91
N PHE A 139 -12.83 -4.32 5.82
CA PHE A 139 -13.02 -5.40 4.85
C PHE A 139 -11.74 -5.85 4.14
N VAL A 140 -10.65 -5.04 4.18
CA VAL A 140 -9.37 -5.44 3.60
C VAL A 140 -8.62 -6.46 4.46
N PHE A 141 -9.02 -6.62 5.73
CA PHE A 141 -8.42 -7.57 6.65
C PHE A 141 -9.24 -8.87 6.71
N PRO A 142 -8.58 -10.04 6.80
CA PRO A 142 -9.28 -11.30 7.03
C PRO A 142 -10.21 -11.23 8.24
N GLY A 143 -11.49 -11.53 8.05
CA GLY A 143 -12.52 -11.45 9.09
C GLY A 143 -12.81 -10.04 9.60
N GLY A 144 -12.31 -8.98 8.95
CA GLY A 144 -12.47 -7.60 9.39
C GLY A 144 -11.57 -7.20 10.56
N ILE A 145 -10.69 -8.09 11.02
CA ILE A 145 -9.90 -7.89 12.23
C ILE A 145 -8.54 -7.29 11.88
N ARG A 146 -8.27 -6.10 12.41
CA ARG A 146 -7.00 -5.40 12.22
C ARG A 146 -5.87 -6.11 12.99
N PRO A 147 -4.74 -6.44 12.35
CA PRO A 147 -3.59 -7.01 13.06
C PRO A 147 -3.00 -6.07 14.12
N PRO A 148 -2.31 -6.62 15.14
CA PRO A 148 -1.57 -5.83 16.13
C PRO A 148 -0.55 -4.90 15.47
N GLN A 149 -0.35 -3.71 16.02
CA GLN A 149 0.58 -2.76 15.40
C GLN A 149 2.03 -3.23 15.50
N LEU A 150 2.71 -3.32 14.35
CA LEU A 150 4.17 -3.43 14.28
C LEU A 150 4.86 -2.28 15.04
N THR A 151 5.97 -2.58 15.70
CA THR A 151 6.83 -1.57 16.34
C THR A 151 7.44 -0.63 15.29
N LYS A 152 7.76 0.61 15.69
CA LYS A 152 8.38 1.61 14.79
C LYS A 152 9.61 1.03 14.07
N VAL A 153 10.49 0.37 14.84
CA VAL A 153 11.72 -0.27 14.32
C VAL A 153 11.40 -1.34 13.26
N ALA A 154 10.47 -2.26 13.53
CA ALA A 154 10.12 -3.31 12.59
C ALA A 154 9.53 -2.75 11.27
N ARG A 155 8.76 -1.65 11.35
CA ARG A 155 8.17 -1.01 10.17
C ARG A 155 9.21 -0.32 9.30
N GLU A 156 10.13 0.41 9.91
CA GLU A 156 11.21 1.07 9.18
C GLU A 156 12.04 0.02 8.44
N THR A 157 12.41 -1.07 9.12
CA THR A 157 13.13 -2.19 8.50
C THR A 157 12.39 -2.80 7.29
N LEU A 158 11.07 -3.06 7.42
CA LEU A 158 10.26 -3.62 6.32
C LEU A 158 10.01 -2.62 5.18
N SER A 159 9.94 -1.33 5.49
CA SER A 159 9.72 -0.27 4.50
C SER A 159 10.97 0.01 3.67
N THR A 160 12.17 -0.18 4.23
CA THR A 160 13.45 0.08 3.53
C THR A 160 13.95 -1.14 2.75
N ALA A 161 13.48 -2.34 3.09
CA ALA A 161 13.90 -3.59 2.43
C ALA A 161 13.54 -3.69 0.94
N LYS A 162 12.73 -2.76 0.39
CA LYS A 162 12.39 -2.71 -1.04
C LYS A 162 13.28 -1.80 -1.88
N THR A 163 14.26 -1.11 -1.29
CA THR A 163 15.14 -0.21 -2.06
C THR A 163 16.39 -0.96 -2.54
N LYS A 164 16.45 -1.30 -3.85
CA LYS A 164 17.72 -1.68 -4.49
C LYS A 164 18.65 -0.46 -4.52
N HIS A 165 19.68 -0.46 -3.70
CA HIS A 165 20.91 0.32 -3.94
C HIS A 165 22.08 -0.67 -4.11
N GLY A 166 22.75 -0.62 -5.27
CA GLY A 166 24.10 -1.17 -5.43
C GLY A 166 24.28 -2.68 -5.23
N GLY A 167 23.38 -3.53 -5.72
CA GLY A 167 23.67 -4.96 -5.92
C GLY A 167 23.89 -5.83 -4.66
N LYS A 168 23.64 -5.33 -3.45
CA LYS A 168 23.71 -6.11 -2.20
C LYS A 168 22.36 -6.19 -1.50
N TRP A 169 21.86 -7.41 -1.34
CA TRP A 169 20.74 -7.72 -0.45
C TRP A 169 21.20 -7.54 1.00
N GLN A 170 20.72 -6.50 1.68
CA GLN A 170 20.89 -6.39 3.12
C GLN A 170 19.72 -7.08 3.81
N GLN A 171 20.04 -8.09 4.61
CA GLN A 171 19.05 -8.81 5.41
C GLN A 171 18.53 -7.89 6.52
N PRO A 172 17.21 -7.87 6.77
CA PRO A 172 16.66 -7.14 7.90
C PRO A 172 17.11 -7.77 9.22
N LEU A 173 17.75 -7.00 10.11
CA LEU A 173 18.00 -7.42 11.49
C LEU A 173 16.65 -7.61 12.20
N LYS A 174 16.29 -8.86 12.50
CA LYS A 174 15.12 -9.21 13.31
C LYS A 174 15.28 -8.63 14.73
N VAL A 175 14.35 -7.75 15.11
CA VAL A 175 14.10 -7.42 16.52
C VAL A 175 12.82 -8.14 16.93
N TYR A 176 12.97 -9.27 17.62
CA TYR A 176 11.87 -9.88 18.37
C TYR A 176 12.19 -9.81 19.87
N LYS A 177 11.15 -9.46 20.65
CA LYS A 177 11.16 -9.24 22.09
C LYS A 177 11.90 -10.34 22.86
N ARG A 178 12.78 -9.94 23.78
CA ARG A 178 13.16 -10.77 24.94
C ARG A 178 11.90 -10.95 25.79
N ARG A 179 11.39 -12.18 25.86
CA ARG A 179 10.44 -12.56 26.92
C ARG A 179 11.21 -12.47 28.24
N GLY A 180 10.63 -11.78 29.22
CA GLY A 180 11.23 -11.55 30.52
C GLY A 180 11.54 -12.86 31.24
N ARG A 181 12.67 -12.87 31.94
CA ARG A 181 12.93 -13.80 33.03
C ARG A 181 11.98 -13.43 34.16
N ASP A 182 11.07 -14.32 34.53
CA ASP A 182 10.53 -14.34 35.88
C ASP A 182 11.43 -15.24 36.72
N ALA A 183 12.11 -14.59 37.67
CA ALA A 183 12.73 -15.22 38.81
C ALA A 183 11.75 -15.08 39.98
N SER A 184 11.33 -16.20 40.57
CA SER A 184 10.75 -16.33 41.91
C SER A 184 10.94 -17.80 42.28
N LYS A 185 11.99 -18.18 43.04
CA LYS A 185 12.06 -18.17 44.51
C LYS A 185 10.75 -18.65 45.16
N ALA A 186 10.66 -19.95 45.40
CA ALA A 186 10.45 -20.57 46.71
C ALA A 186 10.94 -22.02 46.62
#